data_AF-A0A1H8QJ44-F1
#
_entry.id   AF-A0A1H8QJ44-F1
#
_cell.length_a   1.000
_cell.length_b   1.000
_cell.length_c   1.000
_cell.angle_alpha   90.00
_cell.angle_beta   90.00
_cell.angle_gamma   90.00
#
_symmetry.space_group_name_H-M   'P 1'
#
loop_
_entity.id
_entity.type
_entity.pdbx_description
1 polymer ?
#
loop_
_entity_poly.entity_id
_entity_poly.type
_entity_poly.pdbx_seq_one_letter_code
_entity_poly.pdbx_strand_id
1 'polypeptide(L)' 'MSTYKYAAIDPMSLFLSDRAYLIWVELHHPHEPALSKVAEVVKTLSPEEKKFALSQAKKLAAYSKAVTESLSK' A
#
# COMPACT_ATOMS: atom_id res chain seq x y z
N MET A 1 -3.78 -22.95 17.75
CA MET A 1 -3.35 -23.02 16.34
C MET A 1 -3.52 -21.64 15.73
N SER A 2 -2.43 -20.96 15.39
CA SER A 2 -2.48 -19.60 14.83
C SER A 2 -3.08 -19.65 13.43
N THR A 3 -4.26 -19.07 13.24
CA THR A 3 -5.04 -19.07 11.99
C THR A 3 -4.58 -18.03 10.97
N TYR A 4 -3.42 -17.39 11.17
CA TYR A 4 -2.85 -16.43 10.24
C TYR A 4 -1.65 -17.02 9.50
N LYS A 5 -1.83 -18.18 8.85
CA LYS A 5 -0.83 -18.70 7.92
C LYS A 5 -1.11 -18.09 6.55
N TYR A 6 -0.41 -17.00 6.25
CA TYR A 6 -0.48 -16.20 5.02
C TYR A 6 -1.75 -15.34 4.94
N ALA A 7 -1.59 -14.01 5.04
CA ALA A 7 -2.66 -13.10 4.63
C ALA A 7 -2.97 -13.42 3.17
N ALA A 8 -4.13 -14.01 2.92
CA ALA A 8 -4.57 -14.30 1.57
C ALA A 8 -4.58 -12.97 0.80
N ILE A 9 -3.98 -12.96 -0.40
CA ILE A 9 -4.13 -11.85 -1.34
C ILE A 9 -5.63 -11.56 -1.41
N ASP A 10 -6.03 -10.31 -1.17
CA ASP A 10 -7.44 -9.95 -1.23
C ASP A 10 -7.95 -10.33 -2.63
N PRO A 11 -8.94 -11.23 -2.74
CA PRO A 11 -9.39 -11.72 -4.03
C PRO A 11 -9.79 -10.58 -4.97
N MET A 12 -10.26 -9.46 -4.43
CA MET A 12 -10.67 -8.30 -5.21
C MET A 12 -9.51 -7.66 -5.97
N SER A 13 -8.27 -7.83 -5.51
CA SER A 13 -7.08 -7.33 -6.22
C SER A 13 -6.83 -8.06 -7.54
N LEU A 14 -7.43 -9.24 -7.74
CA LEU A 14 -7.30 -10.03 -8.97
C LEU A 14 -8.34 -9.66 -10.03
N PHE A 15 -9.50 -9.14 -9.60
CA PHE A 15 -10.63 -8.83 -10.47
C PHE A 15 -10.74 -7.34 -10.79
N LEU A 16 -10.28 -6.47 -9.89
CA LEU A 16 -10.37 -5.03 -10.03
C LEU A 16 -9.07 -4.46 -10.62
N SER A 17 -9.19 -3.38 -11.39
CA SER A 17 -8.03 -2.56 -11.73
C SER A 17 -7.46 -1.91 -10.45
N ASP A 18 -6.18 -1.57 -10.43
CA ASP A 18 -5.50 -0.99 -9.26
C ASP A 18 -6.30 0.13 -8.58
N ARG A 19 -6.83 1.06 -9.39
CA ARG A 19 -7.63 2.18 -8.87
C ARG A 19 -8.96 1.73 -8.27
N ALA A 20 -9.65 0.79 -8.89
CA ALA A 20 -10.91 0.25 -8.38
C ALA A 20 -10.69 -0.60 -7.12
N TYR A 21 -9.59 -1.35 -7.07
CA TYR A 21 -9.19 -2.11 -5.89
C TYR A 21 -8.93 -1.18 -4.70
N LEU A 22 -8.17 -0.10 -4.88
CA LEU A 22 -7.92 0.86 -3.81
C LEU A 22 -9.21 1.49 -3.26
N ILE A 23 -10.16 1.86 -4.13
CA ILE A 23 -11.47 2.36 -3.69
C ILE A 23 -12.24 1.28 -2.92
N TRP A 24 -12.23 0.04 -3.40
CA TRP A 24 -12.89 -1.07 -2.73
C TRP A 24 -12.28 -1.34 -1.34
N VAL A 25 -10.95 -1.29 -1.22
CA VAL A 25 -10.21 -1.43 0.04
C VAL A 25 -10.60 -0.33 1.02
N GLU A 26 -10.65 0.93 0.59
CA GLU A 26 -11.07 2.03 1.46
C GLU A 26 -12.48 1.85 2.03
N LEU A 27 -13.39 1.26 1.25
CA LEU A 27 -14.77 1.03 1.65
C LEU A 27 -14.94 -0.16 2.59
N HIS A 28 -14.11 -1.22 2.44
CA HIS A 28 -14.33 -2.50 3.12
C HIS A 28 -13.28 -2.82 4.19
N HIS A 29 -12.12 -2.15 4.17
CA HIS A 29 -11.02 -2.34 5.12
C HIS A 29 -10.75 -1.05 5.89
N PRO A 30 -11.57 -0.73 6.92
CA PRO A 30 -11.50 0.55 7.66
C PRO A 30 -10.19 0.77 8.43
N HIS A 31 -9.36 -0.26 8.55
CA HIS A 31 -8.04 -0.19 9.18
C HIS A 31 -6.94 0.28 8.23
N GLU A 32 -7.18 0.26 6.92
CA GLU A 32 -6.21 0.77 5.95
C GLU A 32 -6.33 2.29 5.80
N PRO A 33 -5.21 3.03 5.66
CA PRO A 33 -5.26 4.48 5.47
C PRO A 33 -5.93 4.83 4.14
N ALA A 34 -7.06 5.53 4.20
CA ALA A 34 -7.71 6.04 2.99
C ALA A 34 -6.80 7.00 2.21
N LEU A 35 -6.73 6.85 0.88
CA LEU A 35 -5.91 7.68 0.01
C LEU A 35 -6.25 9.16 0.14
N SER A 36 -7.53 9.47 0.36
CA SER A 36 -7.99 10.83 0.65
C SER A 36 -7.27 11.45 1.86
N LYS A 37 -7.16 10.70 2.97
CA LYS A 37 -6.45 11.13 4.18
C LYS A 37 -4.94 11.26 3.93
N VAL A 38 -4.36 10.33 3.18
CA VAL A 38 -2.93 10.40 2.81
C VAL A 38 -2.65 11.65 1.98
N ALA A 39 -3.52 11.98 1.02
CA ALA A 39 -3.36 13.17 0.19
C ALA A 39 -3.46 14.48 1.00
N GLU A 40 -4.32 14.52 2.02
CA GLU A 40 -4.40 15.66 2.95
C GLU A 40 -3.11 15.84 3.74
N VAL A 41 -2.57 14.77 4.32
CA VAL A 41 -1.29 14.81 5.05
C VAL A 41 -0.14 15.23 4.13
N VAL A 42 -0.10 14.72 2.90
CA VAL A 42 0.93 15.11 1.94
C VAL A 42 0.84 16.61 1.62
N LYS A 43 -0.35 17.22 1.60
CA LYS A 43 -0.48 18.68 1.37
C LYS A 43 0.16 19.50 2.48
N THR A 44 0.09 19.04 3.74
CA THR A 44 0.64 19.77 4.90
C THR A 44 2.16 19.71 5.00
N LEU A 45 2.82 18.78 4.31
CA LEU A 45 4.28 18.65 4.32
C LEU A 45 4.97 19.80 3.57
N SER A 46 6.10 20.26 4.14
CA SER A 46 7.02 21.17 3.46
C SER A 46 7.67 20.51 2.23
N PRO A 47 8.29 21.28 1.32
CA PRO A 47 8.95 20.73 0.13
C PRO A 47 10.07 19.73 0.46
N GLU A 48 10.81 19.94 1.55
CA GLU A 48 11.90 19.07 1.98
C GLU A 48 11.35 17.75 2.54
N GLU A 49 10.32 17.83 3.39
CA GLU A 49 9.64 16.65 3.93
C GLU A 49 8.98 15.83 2.84
N LYS A 50 8.40 16.47 1.80
CA LYS A 50 7.87 15.77 0.62
C LYS A 50 8.95 14.99 -0.11
N LYS A 51 10.13 15.59 -0.33
CA LYS A 51 11.27 14.90 -0.97
C LYS A 51 11.73 13.72 -0.13
N PHE A 52 11.82 13.89 1.18
CA PHE A 52 12.21 12.83 2.11
C PHE A 52 11.19 11.68 2.10
N ALA A 53 9.90 11.99 2.29
CA ALA A 53 8.82 11.00 2.26
C ALA A 53 8.79 10.22 0.94
N LEU A 54 8.95 10.90 -0.20
CA LEU A 54 9.03 10.24 -1.50
C LEU A 54 10.25 9.31 -1.60
N SER A 55 11.40 9.69 -1.05
CA SER A 55 12.59 8.85 -1.04
C SER A 55 12.38 7.56 -0.23
N GLN A 56 11.68 7.65 0.90
CA GLN A 56 11.38 6.51 1.75
C GLN A 56 10.34 5.59 1.10
N ALA A 57 9.30 6.16 0.48
CA ALA A 57 8.32 5.38 -0.27
C ALA A 57 8.98 4.57 -1.40
N LYS A 58 9.92 5.17 -2.14
CA LYS A 58 10.68 4.47 -3.19
C LYS A 58 11.51 3.31 -2.64
N LYS A 59 12.17 3.47 -1.49
CA LYS A 59 12.93 2.40 -0.84
C LYS A 59 12.03 1.24 -0.41
N LEU A 60 10.88 1.54 0.20
CA LEU A 60 9.90 0.53 0.60
C LEU A 60 9.37 -0.25 -0.61
N ALA A 61 9.08 0.43 -1.73
CA ALA A 61 8.67 -0.23 -2.97
C ALA A 61 9.75 -1.16 -3.51
N ALA A 62 11.02 -0.73 -3.50
CA ALA A 62 12.14 -1.56 -3.93
C ALA A 62 12.33 -2.79 -3.03
N TYR A 63 12.21 -2.64 -1.71
CA TYR A 63 12.26 -3.75 -0.77
C TYR A 63 11.11 -4.73 -0.96
N SER A 64 9.88 -4.22 -1.12
CA SER A 64 8.72 -5.06 -1.42
C SER A 64 8.95 -5.88 -2.68
N LYS A 65 9.43 -5.25 -3.77
CA LYS A 65 9.74 -5.94 -5.02
C LYS A 65 10.80 -7.02 -4.84
N ALA A 66 11.90 -6.72 -4.15
CA ALA A 66 12.97 -7.69 -3.89
C ALA A 66 12.46 -8.91 -3.11
N VAL A 67 11.59 -8.71 -2.12
CA VAL A 67 10.96 -9.79 -1.35
C VAL A 67 10.03 -10.61 -2.26
N THR A 68 9.16 -9.96 -3.05
CA THR A 68 8.26 -10.67 -3.98
C THR A 68 9.04 -11.51 -4.99
N GLU A 69 10.13 -10.96 -5.56
CA GLU A 69 11.00 -11.69 -6.49
C GLU A 69 11.70 -12.88 -5.83
N SER A 70 12.16 -12.73 -4.58
CA SER A 70 12.76 -13.83 -3.82
C SER A 70 11.78 -14.95 -3.50
N LEU A 71 10.50 -14.62 -3.31
CA LEU A 71 9.44 -15.60 -3.01
C LEU A 71 8.88 -16.28 -4.27
N SER A 72 9.10 -15.69 -5.46
CA SER A 72 8.61 -16.22 -6.74
C SER A 72 9.64 -17.12 -7.46
N LYS A 73 10.79 -17.36 -6.83
CA LYS A 73 11.83 -18.30 -7.28
C LYS A 73 11.68 -19.64 -6.58
#